data_AF-A0A976L587-F1
#
_entry.id   AF-A0A976L587-F1
#
_cell.length_a   1.000
_cell.length_b   1.000
_cell.length_c   1.000
_cell.angle_alpha   90.00
_cell.angle_beta   90.00
_cell.angle_gamma   90.00
#
_symmetry.space_group_name_H-M   'P 1'
#
loop_
_entity.id
_entity.type
_entity.pdbx_description
1 polymer ?
#
loop_
_entity_poly.entity_id
_entity_poly.type
_entity_poly.pdbx_seq_one_letter_code
_entity_poly.pdbx_strand_id
1 'polypeptide(L)'
;MYLVKTPFWLKWIYPSGKWKIPGSRKVVYLTFDDGPHPEVTPFVLEQLKKYNAKGTFFCIGKNVLSYAQIYESIITEGHAVGNHTYDHLNGWKTEDTR
;
A
#
# COMPACT_ATOMS: atom_id res chain seq x y z
N MET A 1 12.14 4.15 20.65
CA MET A 1 11.13 3.11 20.94
C MET A 1 9.85 3.51 20.23
N TYR A 2 9.43 2.75 19.21
CA TYR A 2 8.20 3.06 18.46
C TYR A 2 6.99 2.54 19.23
N LEU A 3 5.92 3.33 19.26
CA LEU A 3 4.65 2.91 19.85
C LEU A 3 4.01 1.86 18.93
N VAL A 4 3.82 0.64 19.44
CA VAL A 4 3.16 -0.46 18.70
C VAL A 4 1.67 -0.18 18.48
N LYS A 5 1.07 0.67 19.32
CA LYS A 5 -0.34 1.08 19.22
C LYS A 5 -0.43 2.59 19.25
N THR A 6 -1.33 3.13 18.43
CA THR A 6 -1.68 4.55 18.45
C THR A 6 -2.23 4.96 19.82
N PRO A 7 -1.64 5.95 20.51
CA PRO A 7 -2.19 6.54 21.73
C PRO A 7 -3.67 6.92 21.61
N PHE A 8 -4.43 6.74 22.69
CA PHE A 8 -5.88 7.00 22.67
C PHE A 8 -6.21 8.47 22.40
N TRP A 9 -5.42 9.41 22.92
CA TRP A 9 -5.65 10.85 22.77
C TRP A 9 -5.40 11.36 21.35
N LEU A 10 -4.59 10.67 20.53
CA LEU A 10 -4.43 11.02 19.11
C LEU A 10 -5.76 10.95 18.34
N LYS A 11 -6.65 10.04 18.77
CA LYS A 11 -7.98 9.90 18.16
C LYS A 11 -8.90 11.05 18.49
N TRP A 12 -8.64 11.75 19.60
CA TRP A 12 -9.41 12.92 20.01
C TRP A 12 -9.00 14.16 19.23
N ILE A 13 -7.71 14.33 18.93
CA ILE A 13 -7.22 15.50 18.17
C ILE A 13 -7.48 15.39 16.67
N TYR A 14 -7.66 14.18 16.14
CA TYR A 14 -7.98 13.96 14.73
C TYR A 14 -9.17 12.98 14.58
N PRO A 15 -10.39 13.42 14.95
CA PRO A 15 -11.57 12.56 15.01
C PRO A 15 -12.09 12.13 13.63
N SER A 16 -11.73 12.86 12.57
CA SER A 16 -12.07 12.50 11.18
C SER A 16 -11.28 11.29 10.65
N GLY A 17 -10.18 10.92 11.32
CA GLY A 17 -9.37 9.77 10.94
C GLY A 17 -10.12 8.43 11.07
N LYS A 18 -9.87 7.52 10.12
CA LYS A 18 -10.37 6.13 10.19
C LYS A 18 -9.44 5.27 11.05
N TRP A 19 -9.58 5.37 12.37
CA TRP A 19 -8.69 4.70 13.35
C TRP A 19 -8.97 3.22 13.57
N LYS A 20 -10.20 2.78 13.29
CA LYS A 20 -10.65 1.39 13.45
C LYS A 20 -11.69 1.10 12.37
N ILE A 21 -11.57 -0.07 11.75
CA ILE A 21 -12.57 -0.61 10.84
C ILE A 21 -13.19 -1.82 11.56
N PRO A 22 -14.52 -1.85 11.80
CA PRO A 22 -15.16 -3.00 12.41
C PRO A 22 -14.94 -4.25 11.55
N GLY A 23 -14.42 -5.31 12.15
CA GLY A 23 -14.25 -6.61 11.49
C GLY A 23 -15.23 -7.62 12.07
N SER A 24 -15.95 -8.32 11.20
CA SER A 24 -16.85 -9.43 11.60
C SER A 24 -16.17 -10.81 11.51
N ARG A 25 -14.96 -10.87 10.93
CA ARG A 25 -14.21 -12.11 10.69
C ARG A 25 -12.74 -11.93 11.06
N LYS A 26 -12.05 -13.02 11.39
CA LYS A 26 -10.59 -13.05 11.62
C LYS A 26 -9.86 -12.99 10.27
N VAL A 27 -9.65 -11.78 9.77
CA VAL A 27 -9.00 -11.53 8.48
C VAL A 27 -7.81 -10.60 8.69
N VAL A 28 -6.71 -10.88 7.99
CA VAL A 28 -5.54 -10.00 7.88
C VAL A 28 -5.49 -9.47 6.46
N TYR A 29 -5.24 -8.16 6.31
CA TYR A 29 -5.08 -7.51 5.02
C TYR A 29 -3.61 -7.18 4.82
N LEU A 30 -3.01 -7.69 3.75
CA LEU A 30 -1.62 -7.42 3.39
C LEU A 30 -1.57 -6.25 2.41
N THR A 31 -0.74 -5.26 2.71
CA THR A 31 -0.52 -4.09 1.86
C THR A 31 0.97 -3.91 1.61
N PHE A 32 1.33 -3.51 0.40
CA PHE A 32 2.71 -3.28 -0.03
C PHE A 32 2.81 -1.92 -0.69
N ASP A 33 3.75 -1.10 -0.24
CA ASP A 33 3.97 0.26 -0.74
C ASP A 33 5.19 0.27 -1.70
N ASP A 34 5.41 1.40 -2.37
CA ASP A 34 6.57 1.71 -3.23
C ASP A 34 6.74 0.89 -4.53
N GLY A 35 5.84 -0.05 -4.80
CA GLY A 35 5.86 -0.85 -6.03
C GLY A 35 5.47 -0.05 -7.30
N PRO A 36 5.53 -0.67 -8.48
CA PRO A 36 6.15 -1.96 -8.77
C PRO A 36 7.68 -1.87 -8.71
N HIS A 37 8.32 -2.88 -8.12
CA HIS A 37 9.78 -3.05 -8.08
C HIS A 37 10.16 -4.29 -8.92
N PRO A 38 11.23 -4.23 -9.74
CA PRO A 38 11.57 -5.28 -10.69
C PRO A 38 11.81 -6.66 -10.07
N GLU A 39 12.39 -6.72 -8.87
CA GLU A 39 12.68 -8.00 -8.17
C GLU A 39 11.67 -8.31 -7.05
N VAL A 40 11.43 -7.35 -6.15
CA VAL A 40 10.58 -7.56 -4.97
C VAL A 40 9.12 -7.81 -5.32
N THR A 41 8.54 -7.08 -6.28
CA THR A 41 7.11 -7.25 -6.60
C THR A 41 6.84 -8.65 -7.18
N PRO A 42 7.59 -9.17 -8.16
CA PRO A 42 7.42 -10.56 -8.61
C PRO A 42 7.58 -11.60 -7.49
N PHE A 43 8.56 -11.43 -6.59
CA PHE A 43 8.73 -12.31 -5.44
C PHE A 43 7.49 -12.31 -4.53
N VAL A 44 6.94 -11.13 -4.23
CA VAL A 44 5.73 -11.01 -3.41
C VAL A 44 4.52 -11.66 -4.09
N LEU A 45 4.34 -11.45 -5.41
CA LEU A 45 3.27 -12.08 -6.19
C LEU A 45 3.38 -13.61 -6.12
N GLU A 46 4.58 -14.16 -6.28
CA GLU A 46 4.84 -15.59 -6.15
C GLU A 46 4.45 -16.12 -4.76
N GLN A 47 4.86 -15.43 -3.69
CA GLN A 47 4.49 -15.83 -2.33
C GLN A 47 2.98 -15.76 -2.11
N LEU A 48 2.31 -14.69 -2.52
CA LEU A 48 0.86 -14.56 -2.38
C LEU A 48 0.14 -15.69 -3.12
N LYS A 49 0.56 -16.00 -4.35
CA LYS A 49 0.04 -17.11 -5.14
C LYS A 49 0.22 -18.46 -4.46
N LYS A 50 1.41 -18.74 -3.91
CA LYS A 50 1.72 -19.98 -3.18
C LYS A 50 0.77 -20.24 -2.01
N TYR A 51 0.36 -19.18 -1.31
CA TYR A 51 -0.56 -19.29 -0.17
C TYR A 51 -2.03 -19.02 -0.54
N ASN A 52 -2.36 -18.92 -1.83
CA ASN A 52 -3.69 -18.53 -2.32
C ASN A 52 -4.23 -17.25 -1.63
N ALA A 53 -3.33 -16.30 -1.38
CA ALA A 53 -3.60 -15.05 -0.70
C ALA A 53 -3.70 -13.90 -1.71
N LYS A 54 -4.31 -12.79 -1.27
CA LYS A 54 -4.37 -11.52 -2.01
C LYS A 54 -3.79 -10.40 -1.16
N GLY A 55 -3.33 -9.36 -1.83
CA GLY A 55 -2.79 -8.14 -1.23
C GLY A 55 -3.23 -6.91 -2.02
N THR A 56 -2.99 -5.75 -1.42
CA THR A 56 -3.16 -4.44 -2.06
C THR A 56 -1.80 -3.81 -2.28
N PHE A 57 -1.51 -3.35 -3.49
CA PHE A 57 -0.24 -2.74 -3.86
C PHE A 57 -0.45 -1.23 -4.07
N PHE A 58 0.10 -0.41 -3.18
CA PHE A 58 0.13 1.04 -3.34
C PHE A 58 1.33 1.39 -4.23
N CYS A 59 1.05 1.70 -5.48
CA CYS A 59 2.07 1.88 -6.50
C CYS A 59 2.46 3.35 -6.70
N ILE A 60 3.75 3.60 -6.92
CA ILE A 60 4.29 4.89 -7.34
C ILE A 60 4.10 5.04 -8.85
N GLY A 61 3.49 6.15 -9.29
CA GLY A 61 3.15 6.38 -10.70
C GLY A 61 4.34 6.26 -11.66
N LYS A 62 5.50 6.82 -11.30
CA LYS A 62 6.74 6.68 -12.08
C LYS A 62 7.19 5.22 -12.24
N ASN A 63 7.02 4.41 -11.21
CA ASN A 63 7.38 2.99 -11.24
C ASN A 63 6.40 2.19 -12.10
N VAL A 64 5.11 2.53 -12.07
CA VAL A 64 4.11 1.92 -12.96
C VAL A 64 4.49 2.11 -14.43
N LEU A 65 4.93 3.30 -14.83
CA LEU A 65 5.39 3.54 -16.20
C LEU A 65 6.68 2.77 -16.53
N SER A 66 7.61 2.70 -15.58
CA SER A 66 8.91 2.04 -15.77
C SER A 66 8.81 0.51 -15.82
N TYR A 67 7.81 -0.06 -15.13
CA TYR A 67 7.61 -1.49 -14.94
C TYR A 67 6.17 -1.92 -15.25
N ALA A 68 5.63 -1.42 -16.37
CA ALA A 68 4.23 -1.62 -16.76
C ALA A 68 3.82 -3.10 -16.79
N GLN A 69 4.70 -3.98 -17.26
CA GLN A 69 4.42 -5.42 -17.32
C GLN A 69 4.23 -6.04 -15.93
N ILE A 70 5.01 -5.60 -14.93
CA ILE A 70 4.88 -6.07 -13.55
C ILE A 70 3.59 -5.54 -12.93
N TYR A 71 3.25 -4.28 -13.21
CA TYR A 71 1.98 -3.69 -12.81
C TYR A 71 0.77 -4.46 -13.40
N GLU A 72 0.85 -4.85 -14.67
CA GLU A 72 -0.16 -5.71 -15.29
C GLU A 72 -0.26 -7.07 -14.61
N SER A 73 0.85 -7.68 -14.19
CA SER A 73 0.83 -8.91 -13.38
C SER A 73 0.05 -8.73 -12.08
N ILE A 74 0.22 -7.60 -11.36
CA ILE A 74 -0.53 -7.31 -10.14
C ILE A 74 -2.05 -7.35 -10.41
N ILE A 75 -2.51 -6.69 -11.48
CA ILE A 75 -3.94 -6.62 -11.84
C ILE A 75 -4.45 -7.97 -12.31
N THR A 76 -3.74 -8.62 -13.24
CA THR A 76 -4.16 -9.88 -13.86
C THR A 76 -4.19 -11.04 -12.87
N GLU A 77 -3.33 -11.03 -11.85
CA GLU A 77 -3.37 -11.98 -10.74
C GLU A 77 -4.47 -11.67 -9.72
N GLY A 78 -5.27 -10.62 -9.91
CA GLY A 78 -6.45 -10.30 -9.09
C GLY A 78 -6.13 -9.64 -7.76
N HIS A 79 -5.02 -8.93 -7.66
CA HIS A 79 -4.69 -8.07 -6.52
C HIS A 79 -5.34 -6.69 -6.65
N ALA A 80 -5.47 -5.98 -5.54
CA ALA A 80 -5.95 -4.60 -5.56
C ALA A 80 -4.77 -3.62 -5.75
N VAL A 81 -5.04 -2.47 -6.36
CA VAL A 81 -4.06 -1.40 -6.55
C VAL A 81 -4.54 -0.14 -5.83
N GLY A 82 -3.61 0.51 -5.12
CA GLY A 82 -3.78 1.85 -4.58
C GLY A 82 -2.74 2.82 -5.15
N ASN A 83 -2.95 4.11 -4.94
CA ASN A 83 -2.02 5.17 -5.36
C ASN A 83 -1.04 5.48 -4.22
N HIS A 84 0.26 5.52 -4.52
CA HIS A 84 1.33 5.93 -3.59
C HIS A 84 2.09 7.16 -4.07
N THR A 85 1.36 8.14 -4.60
CA THR A 85 1.85 9.33 -5.30
C THR A 85 2.61 9.02 -6.60
N TYR A 86 3.01 10.06 -7.34
CA TYR A 86 3.71 9.88 -8.61
C TYR A 86 5.23 9.73 -8.45
N ASP A 87 5.84 10.55 -7.59
CA ASP A 87 7.31 10.66 -7.41
C ASP A 87 7.78 10.32 -5.99
N HIS A 88 6.86 9.94 -5.08
CA HIS A 88 7.17 9.65 -3.68
C HIS A 88 7.87 10.83 -2.97
N LEU A 89 7.37 12.04 -3.23
CA LEU A 89 7.91 13.27 -2.64
C LEU A 89 7.50 13.40 -1.17
N ASN A 90 8.35 14.07 -0.40
CA ASN A 90 8.04 14.38 0.99
C ASN A 90 6.99 15.49 1.06
N GLY A 91 5.76 15.13 1.48
CA GLY A 91 4.64 16.07 1.58
C GLY A 91 4.84 17.24 2.55
N TRP A 92 5.77 17.16 3.51
CA TRP A 92 6.09 18.29 4.39
C TRP A 92 7.04 19.31 3.75
N LYS A 93 7.74 18.91 2.69
CA LYS A 93 8.76 19.73 2.01
C LYS A 93 8.35 20.13 0.60
N THR A 94 7.19 19.66 0.14
CA THR A 94 6.72 19.84 -1.23
C THR A 94 5.39 20.56 -1.18
N GLU A 95 5.29 21.68 -1.87
CA GLU A 95 4.04 22.43 -2.00
C GLU A 95 3.11 21.76 -3.02
N ASP A 96 1.80 21.90 -2.81
CA ASP A 96 0.74 21.41 -3.72
C ASP A 96 0.56 22.34 -4.95
N THR A 97 1.66 22.63 -5.66
CA THR A 97 1.64 23.53 -6.83
C THR A 97 1.62 22.76 -8.16
N ARG A 98 1.21 21.49 -8.17
CA ARG A 98 1.10 20.66 -9.38
C ARG A 98 -0.33 20.58 -9.87
#